data_AF-A0A0F9HPG6-F1
#
_entry.id   AF-A0A0F9HPG6-F1
#
_cell.length_a   1.000
_cell.length_b   1.000
_cell.length_c   1.000
_cell.angle_alpha   90.00
_cell.angle_beta   90.00
_cell.angle_gamma   90.00
#
_symmetry.space_group_name_H-M   'P 1'
#
loop_
_entity.id
_entity.type
_entity.pdbx_description
1 polymer ?
#
loop_
_entity_poly.entity_id
_entity_poly.type
_entity_poly.pdbx_seq_one_letter_code
_entity_poly.pdbx_strand_id
1 'polypeptide(L)'
;MPLISGPTLDELAKELSQWYIKTREELIESLSEGYPYGSSPLTPRQQIDRFMSMTPEDWQELTAKLIDRHRGKPNAEELARKDLEDYVNKMNRMATSRRAV
;
A
#
# COMPACT_ATOMS: atom_id res chain seq x y z
N MET A 1 -35.40 23.84 -2.07
CA MET A 1 -34.16 23.03 -2.01
C MET A 1 -33.09 23.77 -2.80
N PRO A 2 -31.86 23.90 -2.29
CA PRO A 2 -30.79 24.48 -3.11
C PRO A 2 -30.54 23.55 -4.30
N LEU A 3 -30.61 24.11 -5.51
CA LEU A 3 -30.23 23.43 -6.73
C LEU A 3 -28.71 23.32 -6.73
N ILE A 4 -28.20 22.16 -6.30
CA ILE A 4 -26.78 21.85 -6.45
C ILE A 4 -26.53 21.70 -7.96
N SER A 5 -25.78 22.63 -8.51
CA SER A 5 -25.43 22.69 -9.93
C SER A 5 -24.15 21.88 -10.23
N GLY A 6 -23.89 21.58 -11.50
CA GLY A 6 -22.69 20.83 -11.93
C GLY A 6 -21.37 21.34 -11.31
N PRO A 7 -21.03 22.63 -11.42
CA PRO A 7 -19.80 23.17 -10.85
C PRO A 7 -19.67 22.99 -9.33
N THR A 8 -20.78 23.18 -8.60
CA THR A 8 -20.83 22.96 -7.15
C THR A 8 -20.75 21.48 -6.77
N LEU A 9 -21.20 20.55 -7.64
CA LEU A 9 -21.03 19.11 -7.44
C LEU A 9 -19.58 18.68 -7.66
N ASP A 10 -18.89 19.28 -8.64
CA ASP A 10 -17.48 18.98 -8.92
C ASP A 10 -16.56 19.45 -7.78
N GLU A 11 -16.84 20.63 -7.21
CA GLU A 11 -16.14 21.13 -6.02
C GLU A 11 -16.36 20.19 -4.81
N LEU A 12 -17.61 19.80 -4.55
CA LEU A 12 -17.95 18.84 -3.50
C LEU A 12 -17.26 17.49 -3.72
N ALA A 13 -17.23 16.98 -4.95
CA ALA A 13 -16.56 15.74 -5.28
C ALA A 13 -15.05 15.81 -5.01
N LYS A 14 -14.42 16.95 -5.31
CA LYS A 14 -13.00 17.18 -5.02
C LYS A 14 -12.72 17.22 -3.53
N GLU A 15 -13.51 17.96 -2.75
CA GLU A 15 -13.37 18.05 -1.30
C GLU A 15 -13.57 16.69 -0.63
N LEU A 16 -14.62 15.95 -1.02
CA LEU A 16 -14.89 14.62 -0.50
C LEU A 16 -13.79 13.61 -0.86
N SER A 17 -13.25 13.68 -2.07
CA SER A 17 -12.13 12.81 -2.49
C SER A 17 -10.87 13.10 -1.68
N GLN A 18 -10.54 14.37 -1.46
CA GLN A 18 -9.40 14.77 -0.64
C GLN A 18 -9.58 14.34 0.82
N TRP A 19 -10.76 14.56 1.38
CA TRP A 19 -11.11 14.14 2.73
C TRP A 19 -11.00 12.62 2.89
N TYR A 20 -11.52 11.84 1.93
CA TYR A 20 -11.45 10.38 1.93
C TYR A 20 -10.00 9.88 1.91
N ILE A 21 -9.17 10.41 1.01
CA ILE A 21 -7.76 10.01 0.89
C ILE A 21 -7.03 10.30 2.20
N LYS A 22 -7.15 11.53 2.72
CA LYS A 22 -6.48 11.95 3.95
C LYS A 22 -6.89 11.09 5.14
N THR A 23 -8.19 10.94 5.36
CA THR A 23 -8.73 10.17 6.49
C THR A 23 -8.26 8.71 6.42
N ARG A 24 -8.24 8.12 5.21
CA ARG A 24 -7.78 6.75 5.02
C ARG A 24 -6.28 6.60 5.30
N GLU A 25 -5.44 7.55 4.90
CA GLU A 25 -4.02 7.55 5.21
C GLU A 25 -3.76 7.62 6.72
N GLU A 26 -4.43 8.55 7.41
CA GLU A 26 -4.32 8.71 8.87
C GLU A 26 -4.76 7.43 9.62
N LEU A 27 -5.83 6.77 9.16
CA LEU A 27 -6.27 5.49 9.71
C LEU A 27 -5.27 4.36 9.44
N ILE A 28 -4.73 4.27 8.22
CA ILE A 28 -3.70 3.27 7.89
C ILE A 28 -2.47 3.47 8.78
N GLU A 29 -2.02 4.70 8.96
CA GLU A 29 -0.87 5.03 9.82
C GLU A 29 -1.15 4.66 11.28
N SER A 30 -2.30 5.05 11.80
CA SER A 30 -2.72 4.75 13.17
C SER A 30 -2.83 3.24 13.45
N LEU A 31 -3.32 2.48 12.47
CA LEU A 31 -3.46 1.02 12.57
C LEU A 31 -2.17 0.27 12.22
N SER A 32 -1.11 0.96 11.79
CA SER A 32 0.17 0.34 11.43
C SER A 32 1.11 0.18 12.63
N GLU A 33 0.61 -0.09 13.85
CA GLU A 33 1.33 -0.18 15.14
C GLU A 33 2.64 -1.01 15.06
N GLY A 34 3.73 -0.38 14.59
CA GLY A 34 5.01 -1.04 14.33
C GLY A 34 5.08 -1.95 13.09
N TYR A 35 3.98 -2.21 12.38
CA TYR A 35 3.91 -3.02 11.16
C TYR A 35 2.90 -2.46 10.16
N PRO A 36 3.14 -2.56 8.83
CA PRO A 36 2.18 -2.09 7.84
C PRO A 36 0.77 -2.65 8.04
N TYR A 37 -0.26 -1.79 7.95
CA TYR A 37 -1.66 -2.19 8.03
C TYR A 37 -1.98 -3.39 7.13
N GLY A 38 -2.66 -4.40 7.69
CA GLY A 38 -3.02 -5.63 6.98
C GLY A 38 -1.88 -6.66 6.83
N SER A 39 -0.70 -6.40 7.40
CA SER A 39 0.39 -7.37 7.49
C SER A 39 0.41 -8.07 8.86
N SER A 40 0.90 -9.31 8.88
CA SER A 40 1.15 -10.04 10.14
C SER A 40 2.60 -9.81 10.58
N PRO A 41 2.88 -9.67 11.88
CA PRO A 41 4.23 -9.50 12.38
C PRO A 41 5.05 -10.77 12.12
N LEU A 42 6.00 -10.67 11.20
CA LEU A 42 6.94 -11.74 10.86
C LEU A 42 8.34 -11.35 11.30
N THR A 43 9.08 -12.31 11.87
CA THR A 43 10.52 -12.13 12.12
C THR A 43 11.27 -11.91 10.80
N PRO A 44 12.45 -11.26 10.81
CA PRO A 44 13.26 -11.07 9.61
C PRO A 44 13.50 -12.36 8.81
N ARG A 45 13.70 -13.49 9.51
CA ARG A 45 13.89 -14.80 8.87
C ARG A 45 12.62 -15.29 8.17
N GLN A 46 11.47 -15.19 8.83
CA GLN A 46 10.18 -15.56 8.23
C GLN A 46 9.80 -14.66 7.06
N GLN A 47 10.16 -13.36 7.09
CA GLN A 47 9.94 -12.46 5.97
C GLN A 47 10.72 -12.92 4.73
N ILE A 48 12.00 -13.28 4.89
CA ILE A 48 12.82 -13.80 3.80
C ILE A 48 12.30 -15.15 3.32
N ASP A 49 12.02 -16.08 4.24
CA ASP A 49 11.56 -17.43 3.87
C ASP A 49 10.23 -17.35 3.08
N ARG A 50 9.29 -16.49 3.51
CA ARG A 50 8.04 -16.22 2.77
C ARG A 50 8.32 -15.59 1.41
N PHE A 51 9.17 -14.57 1.32
CA PHE A 51 9.53 -13.92 0.06
C PHE A 51 10.13 -14.90 -0.95
N MET A 52 11.02 -15.78 -0.50
CA MET A 52 11.66 -16.79 -1.35
C MET A 52 10.69 -17.90 -1.79
N SER A 53 9.61 -18.12 -1.05
CA SER A 53 8.60 -19.14 -1.34
C SER A 53 7.34 -18.60 -2.03
N MET A 54 7.28 -17.29 -2.36
CA MET A 54 6.08 -16.70 -2.98
C MET A 54 5.84 -17.30 -4.37
N THR A 55 4.63 -17.79 -4.61
CA THR A 55 4.18 -18.21 -5.94
C THR A 55 3.78 -17.01 -6.79
N PRO A 56 3.61 -17.17 -8.12
CA PRO A 56 3.08 -16.10 -8.98
C PRO A 56 1.74 -15.54 -8.48
N GLU A 57 0.87 -16.38 -7.91
CA GLU A 57 -0.41 -15.99 -7.33
C GLU A 57 -0.22 -15.11 -6.09
N ASP A 58 0.72 -15.46 -5.20
CA ASP A 58 1.05 -14.65 -4.02
C ASP A 58 1.54 -13.24 -4.43
N TRP A 59 2.32 -13.16 -5.53
CA TRP A 59 2.79 -11.90 -6.09
C TRP A 59 1.66 -11.03 -6.64
N GLN A 60 0.68 -11.66 -7.29
CA GLN A 60 -0.52 -10.96 -7.76
C GLN A 60 -1.35 -10.44 -6.59
N GLU A 61 -1.55 -11.25 -5.54
CA GLU A 61 -2.29 -10.83 -4.35
C GLU A 61 -1.58 -9.68 -3.62
N LEU A 62 -0.25 -9.73 -3.46
CA LEU A 62 0.54 -8.65 -2.89
C LEU A 62 0.37 -7.35 -3.70
N THR A 63 0.48 -7.45 -5.03
CA THR A 63 0.33 -6.29 -5.92
C THR A 63 -1.07 -5.70 -5.82
N ALA A 64 -2.12 -6.53 -5.78
CA ALA A 64 -3.50 -6.07 -5.60
C ALA A 64 -3.70 -5.33 -4.27
N LYS A 65 -3.10 -5.81 -3.18
CA LYS A 65 -3.12 -5.12 -1.87
C LYS A 65 -2.40 -3.78 -1.92
N LEU A 66 -1.27 -3.69 -2.60
CA LEU A 66 -0.54 -2.43 -2.77
C LEU A 66 -1.34 -1.41 -3.61
N ILE A 67 -2.02 -1.86 -4.67
CA ILE A 67 -2.91 -1.00 -5.46
C ILE A 67 -4.09 -0.53 -4.61
N ASP A 68 -4.75 -1.42 -3.87
CA ASP A 68 -5.86 -1.05 -2.99
C ASP A 68 -5.40 -0.05 -1.90
N ARG A 69 -4.18 -0.20 -1.37
CA ARG A 69 -3.59 0.77 -0.44
C ARG A 69 -3.53 2.19 -1.01
N HIS A 70 -3.38 2.35 -2.32
CA HIS A 70 -3.35 3.67 -2.97
C HIS A 70 -4.67 4.04 -3.65
N ARG A 71 -5.75 3.30 -3.41
CA ARG A 71 -7.07 3.54 -4.01
C ARG A 71 -7.53 4.99 -3.83
N GLY A 72 -8.01 5.58 -4.91
CA GLY A 72 -8.49 6.97 -4.95
C GLY A 72 -7.40 8.00 -5.25
N LYS A 73 -6.12 7.62 -5.23
CA LYS A 73 -5.04 8.50 -5.69
C LYS A 73 -4.96 8.51 -7.22
N PRO A 74 -4.68 9.67 -7.85
CA PRO A 74 -4.55 9.77 -9.31
C PRO A 74 -3.39 8.94 -9.89
N ASN A 75 -2.39 8.63 -9.07
CA ASN A 75 -1.18 7.88 -9.44
C ASN A 75 -1.05 6.55 -8.66
N ALA A 76 -2.17 5.92 -8.32
CA ALA A 76 -2.20 4.72 -7.47
C ALA A 76 -1.34 3.56 -7.99
N GLU A 77 -1.36 3.30 -9.30
CA GLU A 77 -0.58 2.22 -9.92
C GLU A 77 0.94 2.49 -9.82
N GLU A 78 1.36 3.73 -10.05
CA GLU A 78 2.77 4.11 -9.96
C GLU A 78 3.28 4.00 -8.52
N LEU A 79 2.47 4.45 -7.56
CA LEU A 79 2.80 4.32 -6.14
C LEU A 79 2.86 2.84 -5.71
N ALA A 80 1.95 2.00 -6.18
CA ALA A 80 1.98 0.56 -5.92
C ALA A 80 3.22 -0.10 -6.53
N ARG A 81 3.63 0.31 -7.74
CA ARG A 81 4.86 -0.19 -8.38
C ARG A 81 6.09 0.18 -7.57
N LYS A 82 6.16 1.42 -7.07
CA LYS A 82 7.25 1.88 -6.22
C LYS A 82 7.30 1.11 -4.90
N ASP A 83 6.16 0.91 -4.24
CA ASP A 83 6.07 0.12 -3.01
C ASP A 83 6.55 -1.33 -3.23
N LEU A 84 6.20 -1.92 -4.38
CA LEU A 84 6.65 -3.27 -4.76
C LEU A 84 8.16 -3.32 -4.98
N GLU A 85 8.72 -2.35 -5.68
CA GLU A 85 10.16 -2.23 -5.92
C GLU A 85 10.93 -2.07 -4.60
N ASP A 86 10.47 -1.19 -3.72
CA ASP A 86 11.05 -0.99 -2.39
C ASP A 86 10.99 -2.25 -1.54
N TYR A 87 9.88 -2.99 -1.59
CA TYR A 87 9.72 -4.28 -0.92
C TYR A 87 10.73 -5.33 -1.44
N VAL A 88 10.82 -5.51 -2.76
CA VAL A 88 11.76 -6.46 -3.39
C VAL A 88 13.20 -6.09 -3.07
N ASN A 89 13.57 -4.81 -3.16
CA ASN A 89 14.91 -4.33 -2.83
C ASN A 89 15.26 -4.58 -1.37
N LYS A 90 14.33 -4.32 -0.45
CA LYS A 90 14.50 -4.61 0.98
C LYS A 90 14.73 -6.10 1.22
N MET A 91 13.88 -6.97 0.66
CA MET A 91 14.00 -8.42 0.82
C MET A 91 15.31 -8.96 0.24
N ASN A 92 15.73 -8.48 -0.93
CA ASN A 92 17.00 -8.87 -1.55
C ASN A 92 18.21 -8.45 -0.69
N ARG A 93 18.19 -7.25 -0.09
CA ARG A 93 19.24 -6.81 0.85
C ARG A 93 19.29 -7.71 2.09
N MET A 94 18.13 -8.01 2.67
CA MET A 94 18.01 -8.89 3.84
C MET A 94 18.46 -10.33 3.53
N ALA A 95 18.11 -10.86 2.36
CA ALA A 95 18.52 -12.18 1.91
C ALA A 95 20.03 -12.27 1.63
N THR A 96 20.62 -11.23 1.03
CA THR A 96 22.07 -11.18 0.77
C THR A 96 22.87 -11.10 2.07
N SER A 97 22.44 -10.27 3.03
CA SER A 97 23.08 -10.17 4.35
C SER A 97 23.06 -11.50 5.11
N ARG A 98 22.08 -12.37 4.87
CA ARG A 98 22.01 -13.72 5.47
C ARG A 98 23.01 -14.70 4.85
N ARG A 99 23.41 -14.50 3.58
CA ARG A 99 24.38 -15.36 2.88
C ARG A 99 25.84 -14.99 3.14
N ALA A 100 26.10 -13.77 3.62
CA ALA A 100 27.44 -13.27 3.91
C ALA A 100 27.98 -13.67 5.30
N VAL A 101 27.21 -14.45 6.08
CA VAL A 101 27.60 -15.00 7.39
C VAL A 101 27.82 -16.51 7.26
#